data_AF-A0A9D4WP52-F1
#
_entry.id   AF-A0A9D4WP52-F1
#
_cell.length_a   1.000
_cell.length_b   1.000
_cell.length_c   1.000
_cell.angle_alpha   90.00
_cell.angle_beta   90.00
_cell.angle_gamma   90.00
#
_symmetry.space_group_name_H-M   'P 1'
#
loop_
_entity.id
_entity.type
_entity.pdbx_description
1 polymer ?
#
loop_
_entity_poly.entity_id
_entity_poly.type
_entity_poly.pdbx_seq_one_letter_code
_entity_poly.pdbx_strand_id
1 'polypeptide(L)'
;MCRSFSWTGKSGITRKAPVAWRKVCAHKKQGGLNVMAMAEWNEAHMIRLLWNLMGHLAKDCRIEKKVEETTNLTLEAEANEGFLLMAQNEINTNDNVWYLDSGASNHMCGHKHLFKEMRKIEDGNVSFGDASKMKVKGKGTIRYLQKDGLIGSIQDVYYVPNLKTNILSLGQLTEKELQVEARTSSSLDKEIEAKLKLLNKPAVKSIKSEDGDIIDCVNIYKQPAFDHPVLKNHTIKPIPSFLLDYEPSSVRGTPNASSQVFQLWQKSGSCPKDTVPIRRIQKKDLLRAYSLERFGRKPPYVHSTTNNTNPNFTNLGVTDDYINLQNRSNAYLSTYGYNFIGASASINIWNPNVEKKGDFTTAQIWLKANNGDNFESVEAGWMRDSYHTTGCFDVTCAGFVHVGSSTALGATVGPYSSQFNQQYEIAIGIYWDEDGNWWLNIKNGTVIGYWPAELLGNLRHSATVVQWGGQVYSDKVKKAPPHTSTQMGSGDSADGRFGFACYMSNVRIKDYSGFHKYPEFVNTNADEPYCYNAINDVEYGKFPVFYFGGLGRKPPYCP
;
A
#
# COMPACT_ATOMS: atom_id res chain seq x y z
N MET A 1 -19.60 -3.06 14.06
CA MET A 1 -18.63 -2.18 13.38
C MET A 1 -19.19 -1.84 11.99
N CYS A 2 -19.80 -0.67 11.85
CA CYS A 2 -20.49 -0.19 10.63
C CYS A 2 -19.52 0.06 9.47
N ARG A 3 -19.98 -0.06 8.21
CA ARG A 3 -19.16 0.28 7.03
C ARG A 3 -19.91 1.10 5.99
N SER A 4 -19.15 1.98 5.34
CA SER A 4 -19.58 3.18 4.64
C SER A 4 -19.35 3.19 3.12
N PHE A 5 -20.21 3.88 2.38
CA PHE A 5 -20.14 4.07 0.92
C PHE A 5 -19.69 5.48 0.52
N SER A 6 -19.13 5.59 -0.68
CA SER A 6 -18.86 6.87 -1.35
C SER A 6 -19.91 7.13 -2.41
N TRP A 7 -20.64 8.24 -2.28
CA TRP A 7 -21.57 8.76 -3.28
C TRP A 7 -20.82 9.64 -4.28
N THR A 8 -21.00 9.38 -5.58
CA THR A 8 -20.37 10.14 -6.67
C THR A 8 -21.39 10.82 -7.58
N GLY A 9 -22.65 10.94 -7.13
CA GLY A 9 -23.71 11.61 -7.89
C GLY A 9 -23.57 13.13 -7.89
N LYS A 10 -24.26 13.81 -8.80
CA LYS A 10 -24.50 15.26 -8.71
C LYS A 10 -25.66 15.51 -7.74
N SER A 11 -25.73 16.69 -7.11
CA SER A 11 -26.76 17.08 -6.12
C SER A 11 -28.20 17.19 -6.65
N GLY A 12 -28.46 16.76 -7.88
CA GLY A 12 -29.81 16.70 -8.44
C GLY A 12 -30.61 15.55 -7.82
N ILE A 13 -31.92 15.75 -7.64
CA ILE A 13 -32.86 14.72 -7.17
C ILE A 13 -32.94 13.63 -8.25
N THR A 14 -32.26 12.50 -8.03
CA THR A 14 -32.38 11.31 -8.89
C THR A 14 -32.74 10.09 -8.05
N ARG A 15 -33.53 9.17 -8.62
CA ARG A 15 -33.85 7.87 -7.96
C ARG A 15 -32.72 6.84 -8.06
N LYS A 16 -31.61 7.18 -8.71
CA LYS A 16 -30.52 6.25 -9.06
C LYS A 16 -29.17 6.90 -8.76
N ALA A 17 -28.41 6.32 -7.84
CA ALA A 17 -27.08 6.79 -7.51
C ALA A 17 -26.00 5.79 -7.97
N PRO A 18 -24.92 6.26 -8.62
CA PRO A 18 -23.74 5.44 -8.83
C PRO A 18 -23.04 5.19 -7.49
N VAL A 19 -22.68 3.93 -7.20
CA VAL A 19 -22.05 3.53 -5.93
C VAL A 19 -20.84 2.64 -6.20
N ALA A 20 -19.73 2.93 -5.53
CA ALA A 20 -18.53 2.08 -5.52
C ALA A 20 -18.38 1.36 -4.17
N TRP A 21 -18.11 0.05 -4.20
CA TRP A 21 -18.06 -0.82 -3.02
C TRP A 21 -16.64 -0.96 -2.45
N ARG A 22 -16.54 -1.09 -1.11
CA ARG A 22 -15.25 -1.34 -0.43
C ARG A 22 -15.17 -2.68 0.32
N LYS A 23 -16.21 -3.16 1.04
CA LYS A 23 -16.32 -4.53 1.63
C LYS A 23 -17.71 -4.81 2.26
N VAL A 24 -18.10 -6.09 2.45
CA VAL A 24 -19.38 -6.60 3.02
C VAL A 24 -19.14 -7.34 4.37
N CYS A 25 -19.96 -7.16 5.44
CA CYS A 25 -19.78 -7.81 6.77
C CYS A 25 -21.11 -8.21 7.51
N ALA A 26 -20.99 -9.05 8.55
CA ALA A 26 -21.90 -10.12 9.05
C ALA A 26 -22.98 -9.82 10.14
N HIS A 27 -23.70 -10.89 10.56
CA HIS A 27 -25.00 -11.05 11.28
C HIS A 27 -25.25 -10.26 12.58
N LYS A 28 -26.51 -9.87 12.77
CA LYS A 28 -27.12 -8.94 13.75
C LYS A 28 -27.22 -9.43 15.21
N LYS A 29 -26.71 -10.63 15.57
CA LYS A 29 -26.88 -11.22 16.92
C LYS A 29 -26.01 -10.61 18.04
N GLN A 30 -25.30 -9.50 17.82
CA GLN A 30 -24.37 -8.91 18.80
C GLN A 30 -24.63 -7.41 19.08
N GLY A 31 -25.88 -7.05 19.38
CA GLY A 31 -26.29 -5.91 20.22
C GLY A 31 -25.75 -4.49 19.93
N GLY A 32 -26.63 -3.57 19.49
CA GLY A 32 -26.47 -2.12 19.70
C GLY A 32 -26.97 -1.21 18.56
N LEU A 33 -27.95 -0.34 18.86
CA LEU A 33 -28.46 0.77 18.04
C LEU A 33 -27.68 2.05 18.33
N ASN A 34 -27.41 2.88 17.32
CA ASN A 34 -27.05 4.29 17.51
C ASN A 34 -27.56 5.14 16.34
N VAL A 35 -28.63 5.90 16.61
CA VAL A 35 -29.35 6.77 15.68
C VAL A 35 -28.78 8.18 15.78
N MET A 36 -28.49 8.80 14.63
CA MET A 36 -28.21 10.23 14.52
C MET A 36 -29.12 10.83 13.43
N ALA A 37 -29.69 11.99 13.72
CA ALA A 37 -30.55 12.83 12.88
C ALA A 37 -32.05 12.45 12.77
N MET A 38 -32.77 12.57 13.89
CA MET A 38 -34.24 12.54 13.94
C MET A 38 -34.89 13.67 13.10
N ALA A 39 -34.21 14.80 12.92
CA ALA A 39 -34.74 15.95 12.17
C ALA A 39 -34.80 15.69 10.66
N GLU A 40 -33.74 15.12 10.07
CA GLU A 40 -33.65 14.82 8.63
C GLU A 40 -34.54 13.63 8.23
N TRP A 41 -34.65 12.63 9.12
CA TRP A 41 -35.60 11.52 8.92
C TRP A 41 -37.05 11.95 9.06
N ASN A 42 -37.37 12.86 9.98
CA ASN A 42 -38.72 13.40 10.09
C ASN A 42 -39.07 14.25 8.85
N GLU A 43 -38.13 15.00 8.28
CA GLU A 43 -38.37 15.78 7.06
C GLU A 43 -38.59 14.86 5.85
N ALA A 44 -37.76 13.83 5.65
CA ALA A 44 -37.95 12.83 4.59
C ALA A 44 -39.22 11.98 4.77
N HIS A 45 -39.60 11.68 6.02
CA HIS A 45 -40.82 10.94 6.33
C HIS A 45 -42.08 11.81 6.18
N MET A 46 -42.02 13.09 6.55
CA MET A 46 -43.05 14.09 6.30
C MET A 46 -43.22 14.35 4.80
N ILE A 47 -42.14 14.43 4.03
CA ILE A 47 -42.19 14.51 2.56
C ILE A 47 -42.81 13.25 1.96
N ARG A 48 -42.52 12.06 2.49
CA ARG A 48 -43.15 10.79 2.07
C ARG A 48 -44.64 10.73 2.41
N LEU A 49 -45.05 11.21 3.59
CA LEU A 49 -46.45 11.32 4.00
C LEU A 49 -47.20 12.33 3.12
N LEU A 50 -46.60 13.50 2.86
CA LEU A 50 -47.12 14.52 1.94
C LEU A 50 -47.21 13.98 0.50
N TRP A 51 -46.21 13.22 0.03
CA TRP A 51 -46.22 12.58 -1.28
C TRP A 51 -47.33 11.53 -1.42
N ASN A 52 -47.59 10.75 -0.36
CA ASN A 52 -48.69 9.79 -0.35
C ASN A 52 -50.06 10.47 -0.27
N LEU A 53 -50.20 11.54 0.53
CA LEU A 53 -51.41 12.37 0.58
C LEU A 53 -51.69 13.08 -0.75
N MET A 54 -50.66 13.64 -1.39
CA MET A 54 -50.77 14.26 -2.72
C MET A 54 -51.00 13.23 -3.84
N GLY A 55 -50.46 12.02 -3.70
CA GLY A 55 -50.73 10.89 -4.60
C GLY A 55 -52.17 10.37 -4.52
N HIS A 56 -52.87 10.58 -3.39
CA HIS A 56 -54.29 10.29 -3.25
C HIS A 56 -55.17 11.41 -3.85
N LEU A 57 -54.84 12.70 -3.63
CA LEU A 57 -55.60 13.81 -4.24
C LEU A 57 -55.40 13.94 -5.77
N ALA A 58 -54.25 13.53 -6.31
CA ALA A 58 -53.98 13.59 -7.74
C ALA A 58 -54.78 12.55 -8.57
N LYS A 59 -55.42 11.56 -7.94
CA LYS A 59 -56.32 10.63 -8.64
C LYS A 59 -57.68 11.24 -9.00
N ASP A 60 -58.08 12.34 -8.35
CA ASP A 60 -59.40 12.97 -8.55
C ASP A 60 -59.37 14.28 -9.36
N CYS A 61 -58.22 14.71 -9.88
CA CYS A 61 -58.12 15.95 -10.65
C CYS A 61 -57.50 15.72 -12.03
N ARG A 62 -58.35 15.43 -13.04
CA ARG A 62 -57.97 15.50 -14.46
C ARG A 62 -58.25 16.90 -14.99
N ILE A 63 -57.22 17.71 -15.24
CA ILE A 63 -57.29 18.84 -16.19
C ILE A 63 -55.95 18.96 -16.94
N GLU A 64 -56.04 19.04 -18.28
CA GLU A 64 -54.93 19.35 -19.20
C GLU A 64 -54.58 20.84 -19.17
N LYS A 65 -53.28 21.20 -19.20
CA LYS A 65 -52.65 22.06 -20.23
C LYS A 65 -51.17 22.42 -19.96
N LYS A 66 -50.50 22.69 -21.09
CA LYS A 66 -49.13 23.17 -21.36
C LYS A 66 -48.62 24.29 -20.45
N VAL A 67 -47.28 24.42 -20.34
CA VAL A 67 -46.46 25.60 -20.69
C VAL A 67 -44.97 25.25 -20.64
N GLU A 68 -44.22 25.79 -21.60
CA GLU A 68 -42.76 25.83 -21.74
C GLU A 68 -42.12 26.67 -20.62
N GLU A 69 -40.89 26.37 -20.21
CA GLU A 69 -39.82 27.40 -20.30
C GLU A 69 -38.42 26.82 -20.05
N THR A 70 -37.55 27.29 -20.92
CA THR A 70 -36.10 27.16 -21.02
C THR A 70 -35.36 27.78 -19.84
N THR A 71 -34.24 27.18 -19.44
CA THR A 71 -33.04 27.96 -19.08
C THR A 71 -31.79 27.20 -19.53
N ASN A 72 -31.14 27.76 -20.55
CA ASN A 72 -29.77 27.44 -20.91
C ASN A 72 -28.82 27.99 -19.84
N LEU A 73 -27.86 27.17 -19.42
CA LEU A 73 -26.56 27.62 -18.92
C LEU A 73 -25.54 26.51 -19.20
N THR A 74 -24.88 26.65 -20.34
CA THR A 74 -23.68 25.90 -20.69
C THR A 74 -22.50 26.41 -19.85
N LEU A 75 -21.93 25.51 -19.06
CA LEU A 75 -20.54 25.60 -18.64
C LEU A 75 -19.86 24.32 -19.10
N GLU A 76 -19.10 24.45 -20.18
CA GLU A 76 -18.08 23.50 -20.59
C GLU A 76 -17.02 23.44 -19.48
N ALA A 77 -16.91 22.29 -18.84
CA ALA A 77 -15.74 21.92 -18.06
C ALA A 77 -15.45 20.46 -18.40
N GLU A 78 -14.31 20.25 -19.06
CA GLU A 78 -13.77 18.94 -19.41
C GLU A 78 -13.72 18.04 -18.17
N ALA A 79 -14.60 17.05 -18.14
CA ALA A 79 -14.60 16.01 -17.13
C ALA A 79 -13.54 14.97 -17.49
N ASN A 80 -12.41 15.00 -16.79
CA ASN A 80 -11.54 13.83 -16.70
C ASN A 80 -12.23 12.80 -15.80
N GLU A 81 -13.07 11.95 -16.43
CA GLU A 81 -13.84 10.91 -15.77
C GLU A 81 -12.92 9.80 -15.23
N GLY A 82 -12.86 9.67 -13.91
CA GLY A 82 -12.20 8.55 -13.24
C GLY A 82 -13.08 7.29 -13.30
N PHE A 83 -12.86 6.48 -14.33
CA PHE A 83 -13.45 5.16 -14.53
C PHE A 83 -13.16 4.19 -13.37
N LEU A 84 -14.15 3.34 -13.04
CA LEU A 84 -13.96 2.14 -12.22
C LEU A 84 -13.75 0.94 -13.15
N LEU A 85 -12.50 0.48 -13.29
CA LEU A 85 -12.14 -0.74 -14.02
C LEU A 85 -12.47 -1.99 -13.19
N MET A 86 -13.43 -2.79 -13.67
CA MET A 86 -13.43 -4.23 -13.44
C MET A 86 -12.45 -4.84 -14.46
N ALA A 87 -11.62 -5.82 -14.05
CA ALA A 87 -10.70 -6.47 -14.97
C ALA A 87 -11.46 -7.02 -16.18
N GLN A 88 -11.09 -6.53 -17.36
CA GLN A 88 -11.49 -7.05 -18.65
C GLN A 88 -10.65 -8.29 -18.97
N ASN A 89 -11.27 -9.31 -19.57
CA ASN A 89 -10.78 -9.68 -20.89
C ASN A 89 -11.38 -8.65 -21.84
N GLU A 90 -10.53 -8.00 -22.61
CA GLU A 90 -10.77 -6.88 -23.51
C GLU A 90 -12.19 -6.81 -24.08
N ILE A 91 -12.89 -5.67 -23.87
CA ILE A 91 -13.92 -5.03 -24.71
C ILE A 91 -14.59 -3.92 -23.87
N ASN A 92 -14.35 -2.68 -24.28
CA ASN A 92 -14.86 -1.45 -23.69
C ASN A 92 -16.40 -1.37 -23.86
N THR A 93 -17.19 -1.84 -22.89
CA THR A 93 -18.65 -1.60 -22.85
C THR A 93 -19.14 -1.05 -21.50
N ASN A 94 -20.19 -0.22 -21.58
CA ASN A 94 -20.91 0.43 -20.48
C ASN A 94 -21.68 -0.56 -19.57
N ASP A 95 -21.47 -1.86 -19.75
CA ASP A 95 -22.28 -2.97 -19.23
C ASP A 95 -21.96 -3.31 -17.76
N ASN A 96 -20.89 -2.73 -17.23
CA ASN A 96 -20.33 -3.02 -15.90
C ASN A 96 -20.79 -2.04 -14.81
N VAL A 97 -21.63 -1.04 -15.15
CA VAL A 97 -22.11 -0.04 -14.20
C VAL A 97 -23.33 -0.56 -13.44
N TRP A 98 -23.31 -0.45 -12.11
CA TRP A 98 -24.40 -0.81 -11.21
C TRP A 98 -24.93 0.42 -10.48
N TYR A 99 -26.26 0.55 -10.44
CA TYR A 99 -26.95 1.63 -9.73
C TYR A 99 -27.58 1.10 -8.47
N LEU A 100 -27.31 1.76 -7.33
CA LEU A 100 -28.05 1.49 -6.10
C LEU A 100 -29.42 2.16 -6.21
N ASP A 101 -30.48 1.37 -6.06
CA ASP A 101 -31.86 1.81 -6.18
C ASP A 101 -32.63 1.43 -4.91
N SER A 102 -33.11 2.44 -4.19
CA SER A 102 -33.90 2.26 -2.97
C SER A 102 -35.34 1.85 -3.24
N GLY A 103 -35.85 2.04 -4.46
CA GLY A 103 -37.17 1.64 -4.90
C GLY A 103 -37.22 0.25 -5.54
N ALA A 104 -36.06 -0.35 -5.83
CA ALA A 104 -35.99 -1.69 -6.38
C ALA A 104 -36.15 -2.75 -5.28
N SER A 105 -37.00 -3.75 -5.51
CA SER A 105 -37.16 -4.89 -4.59
C SER A 105 -36.11 -5.98 -4.79
N ASN A 106 -35.46 -6.04 -5.96
CA ASN A 106 -34.49 -7.08 -6.29
C ASN A 106 -33.26 -6.52 -7.03
N HIS A 107 -32.12 -7.17 -6.86
CA HIS A 107 -30.95 -7.01 -7.72
C HIS A 107 -31.30 -7.52 -9.13
N MET A 108 -31.00 -6.74 -10.16
CA MET A 108 -31.33 -7.06 -11.55
C MET A 108 -30.15 -6.75 -12.46
N CYS A 109 -29.85 -7.65 -13.39
CA CYS A 109 -28.77 -7.50 -14.35
C CYS A 109 -29.24 -7.89 -15.75
N GLY A 110 -28.87 -7.07 -16.74
CA GLY A 110 -29.17 -7.30 -18.16
C GLY A 110 -28.19 -8.23 -18.87
N HIS A 111 -27.04 -8.48 -18.26
CA HIS A 111 -25.88 -9.06 -18.94
C HIS A 111 -25.60 -10.48 -18.44
N LYS A 112 -25.96 -11.48 -19.26
CA LYS A 112 -25.84 -12.90 -18.90
C LYS A 112 -24.41 -13.31 -18.55
N HIS A 113 -23.41 -12.71 -19.21
CA HIS A 113 -21.99 -13.06 -19.05
C HIS A 113 -21.41 -12.66 -17.68
N LEU A 114 -22.09 -11.79 -16.92
CA LEU A 114 -21.67 -11.40 -15.56
C LEU A 114 -22.03 -12.45 -14.50
N PHE A 115 -22.91 -13.41 -14.83
CA PHE A 115 -23.33 -14.46 -13.91
C PHE A 115 -22.31 -15.59 -13.89
N LYS A 116 -21.82 -15.94 -12.70
CA LYS A 116 -21.02 -17.15 -12.49
C LYS A 116 -21.89 -18.40 -12.64
N GLU A 117 -23.05 -18.38 -11.99
CA GLU A 117 -24.00 -19.48 -11.95
C GLU A 117 -25.41 -18.91 -11.98
N MET A 118 -26.32 -19.58 -12.68
CA MET A 118 -27.69 -19.10 -12.86
C MET A 118 -28.66 -20.27 -13.02
N ARG A 119 -29.71 -20.27 -12.21
CA ARG A 119 -30.87 -21.14 -12.40
C ARG A 119 -31.83 -20.47 -13.38
N LYS A 120 -32.22 -21.18 -14.44
CA LYS A 120 -33.25 -20.71 -15.37
C LYS A 120 -34.59 -20.57 -14.65
N ILE A 121 -35.35 -19.55 -15.01
CA ILE A 121 -36.72 -19.33 -14.58
C ILE A 121 -37.55 -19.31 -15.85
N GLU A 122 -38.46 -20.28 -16.00
CA GLU A 122 -39.28 -20.43 -17.21
C GLU A 122 -40.41 -19.40 -17.22
N ASP A 123 -41.01 -19.15 -16.05
CA ASP A 123 -42.09 -18.18 -15.85
C ASP A 123 -41.81 -17.27 -14.66
N GLY A 124 -41.55 -16.00 -14.96
CA GLY A 124 -41.33 -14.95 -13.97
C GLY A 124 -41.22 -13.59 -14.66
N ASN A 125 -41.85 -12.56 -14.08
CA ASN A 125 -41.78 -11.18 -14.56
C ASN A 125 -41.43 -10.24 -13.42
N VAL A 126 -40.68 -9.19 -13.71
CA VAL A 126 -40.48 -8.03 -12.83
C VAL A 126 -41.30 -6.85 -13.34
N SER A 127 -41.96 -6.15 -12.42
CA SER A 127 -42.71 -4.92 -12.72
C SER A 127 -41.87 -3.68 -12.40
N PHE A 128 -41.93 -2.68 -13.27
CA PHE A 128 -41.29 -1.39 -13.07
C PHE A 128 -42.30 -0.36 -12.55
N GLY A 129 -41.80 0.80 -12.08
CA GLY A 129 -42.63 1.86 -11.52
C GLY A 129 -43.63 2.49 -12.50
N ASP A 130 -43.48 2.24 -13.81
CA ASP A 130 -44.39 2.63 -14.89
C ASP A 130 -45.42 1.53 -15.23
N ALA A 131 -45.55 0.50 -14.38
CA ALA A 131 -46.37 -0.70 -14.57
C ALA A 131 -45.98 -1.60 -15.75
N SER A 132 -44.88 -1.29 -16.46
CA SER A 132 -44.32 -2.19 -17.46
C SER A 132 -43.78 -3.47 -16.81
N LYS A 133 -43.84 -4.59 -17.53
CA LYS A 133 -43.34 -5.90 -17.07
C LYS A 133 -42.26 -6.41 -18.00
N MET A 134 -41.16 -6.91 -17.44
CA MET A 134 -40.12 -7.62 -18.20
C MET A 134 -39.94 -9.05 -17.70
N LYS A 135 -39.69 -9.96 -18.65
CA LYS A 135 -39.48 -11.38 -18.36
C LYS A 135 -38.12 -11.62 -17.71
N VAL A 136 -38.15 -12.27 -16.55
CA VAL A 136 -36.97 -12.79 -15.86
C VAL A 136 -36.63 -14.13 -16.49
N LYS A 137 -35.40 -14.29 -16.97
CA LYS A 137 -34.94 -15.54 -17.61
C LYS A 137 -34.08 -16.40 -16.69
N GLY A 138 -33.70 -15.88 -15.53
CA GLY A 138 -32.96 -16.64 -14.53
C GLY A 138 -32.69 -15.87 -13.25
N LYS A 139 -32.19 -16.59 -12.25
CA LYS A 139 -31.73 -16.04 -10.98
C LYS A 139 -30.39 -16.67 -10.64
N GLY A 140 -29.41 -15.87 -10.22
CA GLY A 140 -28.05 -16.36 -10.06
C GLY A 140 -27.15 -15.48 -9.20
N THR A 141 -25.87 -15.85 -9.20
CA THR A 141 -24.82 -15.18 -8.44
C THR A 141 -23.86 -14.48 -9.40
N ILE A 142 -23.61 -13.19 -9.16
CA ILE A 142 -22.61 -12.39 -9.87
C ILE A 142 -21.40 -12.23 -8.95
N ARG A 143 -20.20 -12.51 -9.47
CA ARG A 143 -18.95 -12.22 -8.77
C ARG A 143 -18.42 -10.87 -9.24
N TYR A 144 -17.87 -10.10 -8.31
CA TYR A 144 -17.23 -8.83 -8.62
C TYR A 144 -15.95 -8.69 -7.82
N LEU A 145 -14.98 -7.99 -8.40
CA LEU A 145 -13.72 -7.71 -7.73
C LEU A 145 -13.88 -6.42 -6.91
N GLN A 146 -13.66 -6.51 -5.60
CA GLN A 146 -13.67 -5.36 -4.72
C GLN A 146 -12.36 -4.55 -4.88
N LYS A 147 -12.37 -3.28 -4.46
CA LYS A 147 -11.18 -2.42 -4.48
C LYS A 147 -10.02 -2.96 -3.63
N ASP A 148 -10.31 -3.83 -2.67
CA ASP A 148 -9.31 -4.53 -1.85
C ASP A 148 -8.80 -5.84 -2.47
N GLY A 149 -9.17 -6.13 -3.72
CA GLY A 149 -8.77 -7.33 -4.45
C GLY A 149 -9.51 -8.60 -4.02
N LEU A 150 -10.43 -8.53 -3.06
CA LEU A 150 -11.28 -9.65 -2.69
C LEU A 150 -12.37 -9.87 -3.75
N ILE A 151 -12.71 -11.14 -3.98
CA ILE A 151 -13.85 -11.50 -4.83
C ILE A 151 -15.11 -11.45 -3.97
N GLY A 152 -15.92 -10.42 -4.19
CA GLY A 152 -17.27 -10.33 -3.65
C GLY A 152 -18.27 -11.11 -4.52
N SER A 153 -19.44 -11.40 -3.94
CA SER A 153 -20.56 -11.98 -4.69
C SER A 153 -21.87 -11.26 -4.37
N ILE A 154 -22.64 -10.95 -5.40
CA ILE A 154 -24.03 -10.53 -5.28
C ILE A 154 -24.86 -11.77 -5.58
N GLN A 155 -25.53 -12.28 -4.56
CA GLN A 155 -26.43 -13.42 -4.68
C GLN A 155 -27.86 -12.95 -4.98
N ASP A 156 -28.69 -13.87 -5.44
CA ASP A 156 -30.11 -13.63 -5.70
C ASP A 156 -30.38 -12.51 -6.72
N VAL A 157 -29.52 -12.40 -7.74
CA VAL A 157 -29.68 -11.44 -8.84
C VAL A 157 -30.58 -12.01 -9.92
N TYR A 158 -31.59 -11.26 -10.34
CA TYR A 158 -32.41 -11.61 -11.50
C TYR A 158 -31.72 -11.24 -12.81
N TYR A 159 -31.73 -12.18 -13.74
CA TYR A 159 -31.31 -11.95 -15.12
C TYR A 159 -32.50 -11.49 -15.97
N VAL A 160 -32.42 -10.26 -16.47
CA VAL A 160 -33.46 -9.59 -17.24
C VAL A 160 -32.85 -9.05 -18.54
N PRO A 161 -32.83 -9.84 -19.64
CA PRO A 161 -32.01 -9.58 -20.83
C PRO A 161 -32.13 -8.20 -21.47
N ASN A 162 -33.28 -7.53 -21.31
CA ASN A 162 -33.57 -6.24 -21.94
C ASN A 162 -33.39 -5.05 -20.97
N LEU A 163 -32.72 -5.27 -19.83
CA LEU A 163 -32.49 -4.24 -18.83
C LEU A 163 -31.34 -3.32 -19.24
N LYS A 164 -31.63 -2.03 -19.43
CA LYS A 164 -30.65 -1.02 -19.88
C LYS A 164 -29.54 -0.73 -18.86
N THR A 165 -29.81 -0.89 -17.56
CA THR A 165 -28.87 -0.57 -16.48
C THR A 165 -28.95 -1.63 -15.40
N ASN A 166 -27.81 -2.12 -14.89
CA ASN A 166 -27.82 -3.05 -13.77
C ASN A 166 -28.23 -2.33 -12.48
N ILE A 167 -29.07 -2.97 -11.67
CA ILE A 167 -29.68 -2.39 -10.48
C ILE A 167 -29.35 -3.24 -9.26
N LEU A 168 -28.94 -2.57 -8.20
CA LEU A 168 -28.76 -3.15 -6.88
C LEU A 168 -29.87 -2.63 -5.95
N SER A 169 -30.77 -3.52 -5.54
CA SER A 169 -31.79 -3.21 -4.53
C SER A 169 -31.16 -2.91 -3.17
N LEU A 170 -31.45 -1.74 -2.61
CA LEU A 170 -31.10 -1.42 -1.23
C LEU A 170 -31.87 -2.30 -0.23
N GLY A 171 -33.15 -2.57 -0.50
CA GLY A 171 -33.99 -3.42 0.36
C GLY A 171 -33.43 -4.84 0.48
N GLN A 172 -33.00 -5.44 -0.63
CA GLN A 172 -32.42 -6.78 -0.61
C GLN A 172 -31.05 -6.83 0.08
N LEU A 173 -30.29 -5.73 0.07
CA LEU A 173 -29.06 -5.64 0.88
C LEU A 173 -29.38 -5.63 2.37
N THR A 174 -30.38 -4.84 2.80
CA THR A 174 -30.73 -4.69 4.21
C THR A 174 -31.50 -5.89 4.76
N GLU A 175 -32.25 -6.61 3.93
CA GLU A 175 -32.90 -7.89 4.27
C GLU A 175 -31.88 -8.99 4.59
N LYS A 176 -30.69 -8.95 3.96
CA LYS A 176 -29.55 -9.83 4.29
C LYS A 176 -28.72 -9.35 5.49
N GLU A 177 -29.31 -8.50 6.34
CA GLU A 177 -28.70 -7.91 7.53
C GLU A 177 -27.42 -7.09 7.27
N LEU A 178 -27.21 -6.60 6.05
CA LEU A 178 -26.08 -5.72 5.74
C LEU A 178 -26.40 -4.30 6.22
N GLN A 179 -25.52 -3.75 7.07
CA GLN A 179 -25.57 -2.32 7.41
C GLN A 179 -25.09 -1.48 6.24
N VAL A 180 -25.93 -0.51 5.84
CA VAL A 180 -25.62 0.42 4.76
C VAL A 180 -25.42 1.83 5.33
N GLU A 181 -24.20 2.37 5.33
CA GLU A 181 -23.88 3.74 5.79
C GLU A 181 -23.44 4.65 4.63
N ALA A 182 -24.24 5.64 4.22
CA ALA A 182 -23.83 6.63 3.22
C ALA A 182 -23.09 7.79 3.91
N ARG A 183 -21.86 8.13 3.46
CA ARG A 183 -21.14 9.32 3.95
C ARG A 183 -21.16 10.42 2.90
N THR A 184 -21.41 11.65 3.34
CA THR A 184 -21.25 12.83 2.51
C THR A 184 -19.76 13.07 2.23
N SER A 185 -19.43 13.56 1.02
CA SER A 185 -18.04 13.93 0.66
C SER A 185 -17.40 14.84 1.71
N SER A 186 -18.19 15.75 2.28
CA SER A 186 -17.77 16.73 3.27
C SER A 186 -17.23 16.13 4.58
N SER A 187 -17.63 14.91 4.98
CA SER A 187 -17.10 14.27 6.19
C SER A 187 -15.72 13.64 5.94
N LEU A 188 -15.54 12.95 4.81
CA LEU A 188 -14.25 12.34 4.45
C LEU A 188 -13.21 13.41 4.13
N ASP A 189 -13.63 14.50 3.48
CA ASP A 189 -12.75 15.63 3.19
C ASP A 189 -12.19 16.27 4.47
N LYS A 190 -13.02 16.42 5.52
CA LYS A 190 -12.57 16.90 6.84
C LYS A 190 -11.57 15.96 7.51
N GLU A 191 -11.79 14.64 7.44
CA GLU A 191 -10.85 13.66 7.99
C GLU A 191 -9.49 13.70 7.26
N ILE A 192 -9.53 13.81 5.93
CA ILE A 192 -8.35 13.95 5.08
C ILE A 192 -7.60 15.24 5.43
N GLU A 193 -8.30 16.37 5.55
CA GLU A 193 -7.70 17.66 5.92
C GLU A 193 -7.06 17.61 7.31
N ALA A 194 -7.74 17.02 8.29
CA ALA A 194 -7.19 16.81 9.62
C ALA A 194 -5.92 15.95 9.59
N LYS A 195 -5.93 14.87 8.79
CA LYS A 195 -4.77 13.98 8.63
C LYS A 195 -3.60 14.67 7.92
N LEU A 196 -3.86 15.47 6.88
CA LEU A 196 -2.84 16.25 6.18
C LEU A 196 -2.19 17.28 7.11
N LYS A 197 -2.98 17.93 7.97
CA LYS A 197 -2.47 18.89 8.96
C LYS A 197 -1.61 18.22 10.02
N LEU A 198 -1.90 16.96 10.36
CA LEU A 198 -1.10 16.18 11.30
C LEU A 198 0.24 15.74 10.67
N LEU A 199 0.21 15.24 9.44
CA LEU A 199 1.38 14.65 8.78
C LEU A 199 2.36 15.68 8.24
N ASN A 200 1.89 16.83 7.76
CA ASN A 200 2.74 17.85 7.15
C ASN A 200 3.14 18.90 8.19
N LYS A 201 4.45 19.10 8.33
CA LYS A 201 5.02 20.12 9.22
C LYS A 201 5.06 21.49 8.54
N PRO A 202 5.07 22.60 9.31
CA PRO A 202 5.25 23.93 8.75
C PRO A 202 6.56 24.03 7.98
N ALA A 203 6.45 24.31 6.68
CA ALA A 203 7.59 24.46 5.80
C ALA A 203 8.19 25.87 5.91
N VAL A 204 9.51 25.96 6.02
CA VAL A 204 10.27 27.22 5.85
C VAL A 204 10.35 27.59 4.36
N LYS A 205 10.53 26.57 3.52
CA LYS A 205 10.58 26.66 2.06
C LYS A 205 9.96 25.39 1.47
N SER A 206 9.23 25.51 0.36
CA SER A 206 8.75 24.36 -0.41
C SER A 206 9.41 24.36 -1.80
N ILE A 207 9.84 23.19 -2.24
CA ILE A 207 10.46 22.97 -3.55
C ILE A 207 9.55 22.04 -4.33
N LYS A 208 9.05 22.49 -5.48
CA LYS A 208 8.26 21.65 -6.39
C LYS A 208 9.21 20.95 -7.35
N SER A 209 9.15 19.63 -7.39
CA SER A 209 9.91 18.82 -8.34
C SER A 209 9.12 18.58 -9.63
N GLU A 210 9.84 18.25 -10.70
CA GLU A 210 9.31 17.95 -12.03
C GLU A 210 8.40 16.71 -12.04
N ASP A 211 8.60 15.77 -11.10
CA ASP A 211 7.77 14.56 -10.95
C ASP A 211 6.45 14.81 -10.18
N GLY A 212 6.21 16.05 -9.76
CA GLY A 212 5.01 16.46 -9.00
C GLY A 212 5.12 16.24 -7.50
N ASP A 213 6.29 15.82 -6.99
CA ASP A 213 6.59 15.85 -5.56
C ASP A 213 6.83 17.29 -5.07
N ILE A 214 6.47 17.53 -3.82
CA ILE A 214 6.74 18.79 -3.13
C ILE A 214 7.61 18.45 -1.92
N ILE A 215 8.79 19.04 -1.84
CA ILE A 215 9.71 18.88 -0.73
C ILE A 215 9.62 20.11 0.16
N ASP A 216 9.19 19.91 1.40
CA ASP A 216 9.15 20.93 2.43
C ASP A 216 10.44 20.91 3.24
N CYS A 217 11.15 22.02 3.24
CA CYS A 217 12.27 22.26 4.13
C CYS A 217 11.71 22.62 5.51
N VAL A 218 11.74 21.67 6.42
CA VAL A 218 11.18 21.79 7.77
C VAL A 218 12.30 22.11 8.73
N ASN A 219 12.09 23.06 9.66
CA ASN A 219 13.09 23.35 10.69
C ASN A 219 13.48 22.05 11.42
N ILE A 220 14.78 21.83 11.62
CA ILE A 220 15.30 20.57 12.14
C ILE A 220 14.69 20.19 13.50
N TYR A 221 14.30 21.15 14.34
CA TYR A 221 13.67 20.94 15.65
C TYR A 221 12.14 20.77 15.59
N LYS A 222 11.52 20.88 14.42
CA LYS A 222 10.06 20.76 14.20
C LYS A 222 9.69 19.59 13.29
N GLN A 223 10.65 18.72 13.00
CA GLN A 223 10.45 17.53 12.16
C GLN A 223 9.53 16.48 12.83
N PRO A 224 8.94 15.56 12.06
CA PRO A 224 8.03 14.52 12.56
C PRO A 224 8.60 13.64 13.68
N ALA A 225 9.93 13.48 13.76
CA ALA A 225 10.59 12.69 14.81
C ALA A 225 10.08 13.02 16.22
N PHE A 226 9.87 14.31 16.51
CA PHE A 226 9.51 14.81 17.83
C PHE A 226 8.01 14.76 18.14
N ASP A 227 7.18 14.26 17.21
CA ASP A 227 5.82 13.86 17.54
C ASP A 227 5.79 12.56 18.36
N HIS A 228 6.89 11.80 18.34
CA HIS A 228 7.02 10.59 19.14
C HIS A 228 7.05 10.98 20.63
N PRO A 229 6.20 10.37 21.50
CA PRO A 229 6.12 10.76 22.90
C PRO A 229 7.46 10.72 23.65
N VAL A 230 8.30 9.73 23.34
CA VAL A 230 9.63 9.55 23.93
C VAL A 230 10.63 10.61 23.47
N LEU A 231 10.46 11.19 22.28
CA LEU A 231 11.43 12.11 21.67
C LEU A 231 11.06 13.59 21.79
N LYS A 232 9.98 13.96 22.49
CA LYS A 232 9.52 15.37 22.56
C LYS A 232 10.59 16.37 23.01
N ASN A 233 11.47 15.95 23.92
CA ASN A 233 12.57 16.76 24.47
C ASN A 233 13.94 16.21 24.05
N HIS A 234 13.99 15.46 22.96
CA HIS A 234 15.23 14.84 22.47
C HIS A 234 16.22 15.90 22.01
N THR A 235 17.48 15.77 22.44
CA THR A 235 18.56 16.62 21.96
C THR A 235 19.21 15.99 20.75
N ILE A 236 19.22 16.69 19.61
CA ILE A 236 19.82 16.19 18.38
C ILE A 236 21.31 15.96 18.59
N LYS A 237 21.75 14.72 18.41
CA LYS A 237 23.16 14.33 18.48
C LYS A 237 23.96 14.89 17.30
N PRO A 238 25.21 15.35 17.53
CA PRO A 238 26.12 15.69 16.45
C PRO A 238 26.50 14.44 15.65
N ILE A 239 26.83 14.62 14.37
CA ILE A 239 27.26 13.52 13.51
C ILE A 239 28.60 12.96 14.05
N PRO A 240 28.69 11.65 14.36
CA PRO A 240 29.92 11.03 14.82
C PRO A 240 31.07 11.14 13.80
N SER A 241 32.28 11.41 14.28
CA SER A 241 33.47 11.58 13.42
C SER A 241 33.78 10.35 12.57
N PHE A 242 33.58 9.14 13.11
CA PHE A 242 33.84 7.89 12.38
C PHE A 242 32.98 7.72 11.12
N LEU A 243 31.86 8.46 11.00
CA LEU A 243 31.03 8.49 9.79
C LEU A 243 31.57 9.47 8.74
N LEU A 244 32.36 10.46 9.17
CA LEU A 244 33.00 11.45 8.30
C LEU A 244 34.32 10.94 7.73
N ASP A 245 35.02 10.06 8.46
CA ASP A 245 36.28 9.42 8.03
C ASP A 245 36.09 8.34 6.95
N TYR A 246 34.86 8.16 6.45
CA TYR A 246 34.54 7.20 5.41
C TYR A 246 35.08 7.68 4.03
N GLU A 247 36.36 7.38 3.81
CA GLU A 247 37.05 7.53 2.52
C GLU A 247 36.51 6.52 1.48
N PRO A 248 36.11 6.97 0.27
CA PRO A 248 35.52 6.12 -0.78
C PRO A 248 36.53 5.15 -1.44
N SER A 249 37.79 5.16 -1.04
CA SER A 249 38.89 4.43 -1.70
C SER A 249 38.81 2.90 -1.59
N SER A 250 37.89 2.34 -0.81
CA SER A 250 37.63 0.89 -0.76
C SER A 250 36.32 0.44 -1.46
N VAL A 251 35.50 1.37 -1.95
CA VAL A 251 34.29 1.09 -2.74
C VAL A 251 34.64 1.06 -4.22
N ARG A 252 35.23 -0.05 -4.70
CA ARG A 252 35.17 -0.33 -6.14
C ARG A 252 33.73 -0.70 -6.45
N GLY A 253 32.98 0.23 -7.04
CA GLY A 253 31.70 -0.07 -7.66
C GLY A 253 31.84 -1.25 -8.62
N THR A 254 30.74 -1.96 -8.88
CA THR A 254 30.73 -2.99 -9.91
C THR A 254 31.24 -2.38 -11.23
N PRO A 255 32.17 -3.04 -11.94
CA PRO A 255 32.64 -2.55 -13.23
C PRO A 255 31.42 -2.25 -14.12
N ASN A 256 31.30 -1.01 -14.59
CA ASN A 256 30.20 -0.50 -15.43
C ASN A 256 28.89 -0.10 -14.74
N ALA A 257 28.79 -0.09 -13.40
CA ALA A 257 27.66 0.54 -12.71
C ALA A 257 27.95 2.01 -12.37
N SER A 258 26.92 2.85 -12.48
CA SER A 258 27.00 4.27 -12.14
C SER A 258 26.44 4.51 -10.73
N SER A 259 27.25 5.11 -9.87
CA SER A 259 26.80 5.60 -8.56
C SER A 259 26.22 7.04 -8.65
N GLN A 260 26.02 7.57 -9.86
CA GLN A 260 25.40 8.88 -10.07
C GLN A 260 23.87 8.80 -9.96
N VAL A 261 23.42 8.49 -8.75
CA VAL A 261 22.02 8.53 -8.37
C VAL A 261 21.72 9.88 -7.72
N PHE A 262 20.58 10.47 -8.06
CA PHE A 262 20.09 11.73 -7.48
C PHE A 262 18.57 11.68 -7.30
N GLN A 263 18.05 12.58 -6.48
CA GLN A 263 16.61 12.78 -6.34
C GLN A 263 16.20 13.94 -7.25
N LEU A 264 15.16 13.78 -8.06
CA LEU A 264 14.80 14.76 -9.10
C LEU A 264 14.60 16.17 -8.53
N TRP A 265 14.06 16.30 -7.31
CA TRP A 265 13.82 17.58 -6.65
C TRP A 265 15.10 18.41 -6.43
N GLN A 266 16.27 17.78 -6.36
CA GLN A 266 17.55 18.47 -6.18
C GLN A 266 17.90 19.37 -7.37
N LYS A 267 17.34 19.10 -8.56
CA LYS A 267 17.45 19.99 -9.73
C LYS A 267 16.70 21.31 -9.54
N SER A 268 15.61 21.28 -8.77
CA SER A 268 14.72 22.42 -8.55
C SER A 268 15.16 23.29 -7.37
N GLY A 269 16.20 22.88 -6.63
CA GLY A 269 16.85 23.68 -5.59
C GLY A 269 17.30 22.87 -4.38
N SER A 270 17.70 23.57 -3.33
CA SER A 270 18.16 23.00 -2.06
C SER A 270 17.44 23.61 -0.85
N CYS A 271 17.48 22.89 0.27
CA CYS A 271 16.97 23.36 1.54
C CYS A 271 17.96 24.29 2.27
N PRO A 272 17.48 25.36 2.94
CA PRO A 272 18.31 26.24 3.74
C PRO A 272 19.00 25.50 4.89
N LYS A 273 20.02 26.14 5.50
CA LYS A 273 20.65 25.67 6.74
C LYS A 273 19.58 25.51 7.84
N ASP A 274 19.82 24.56 8.76
CA ASP A 274 18.96 24.26 9.91
C ASP A 274 17.56 23.76 9.53
N THR A 275 17.42 23.24 8.30
CA THR A 275 16.21 22.58 7.81
C THR A 275 16.53 21.23 7.21
N VAL A 276 15.55 20.33 7.28
CA VAL A 276 15.60 18.98 6.68
C VAL A 276 14.52 18.86 5.60
N PRO A 277 14.83 18.27 4.43
CA PRO A 277 13.87 18.09 3.36
C PRO A 277 12.92 16.93 3.70
N ILE A 278 11.62 17.21 3.68
CA ILE A 278 10.56 16.24 3.94
C ILE A 278 9.59 16.28 2.76
N ARG A 279 9.31 15.12 2.16
CA ARG A 279 8.30 15.02 1.12
C ARG A 279 6.91 15.31 1.70
N ARG A 280 6.22 16.31 1.16
CA ARG A 280 4.85 16.67 1.53
C ARG A 280 3.88 15.58 1.11
N ILE A 281 3.05 15.14 2.06
CA ILE A 281 1.93 14.26 1.80
C ILE A 281 0.78 15.07 1.22
N GLN A 282 0.26 14.64 0.07
CA GLN A 282 -0.82 15.28 -0.66
C GLN A 282 -2.14 14.52 -0.47
N LYS A 283 -3.27 15.20 -0.73
CA LYS A 283 -4.61 14.58 -0.68
C LYS A 283 -4.71 13.32 -1.54
N LYS A 284 -4.09 13.33 -2.72
CA LYS A 284 -4.05 12.16 -3.64
C LYS A 284 -3.39 10.94 -3.00
N ASP A 285 -2.41 11.12 -2.12
CA ASP A 285 -1.68 10.04 -1.45
C ASP A 285 -2.59 9.37 -0.41
N LEU A 286 -3.32 10.18 0.36
CA LEU A 286 -4.31 9.69 1.32
C LEU A 286 -5.52 9.04 0.66
N LEU A 287 -5.99 9.56 -0.48
CA LEU A 287 -7.13 9.00 -1.22
C LEU A 287 -6.83 7.64 -1.85
N ARG A 288 -5.57 7.40 -2.23
CA ARG A 288 -5.15 6.10 -2.74
C ARG A 288 -4.87 5.10 -1.61
N ALA A 289 -4.81 5.55 -0.35
CA ALA A 289 -4.55 4.72 0.83
C ALA A 289 -5.65 3.69 1.12
N TYR A 290 -5.19 2.47 1.42
CA TYR A 290 -6.07 1.39 1.89
C TYR A 290 -6.71 1.72 3.25
N SER A 291 -6.11 2.58 4.08
CA SER A 291 -6.73 3.15 5.28
C SER A 291 -6.05 4.46 5.66
N LEU A 292 -6.84 5.47 6.05
CA LEU A 292 -6.32 6.74 6.58
C LEU A 292 -5.66 6.56 7.95
N GLU A 293 -6.17 5.63 8.77
CA GLU A 293 -5.64 5.31 10.09
C GLU A 293 -4.27 4.61 9.99
N ARG A 294 -4.11 3.74 8.99
CA ARG A 294 -2.90 2.95 8.74
C ARG A 294 -1.97 3.53 7.68
N PHE A 295 -2.22 4.76 7.22
CA PHE A 295 -1.34 5.44 6.27
C PHE A 295 0.07 5.51 6.85
N GLY A 296 1.07 5.04 6.08
CA GLY A 296 2.48 4.98 6.50
C GLY A 296 2.81 4.00 7.64
N ARG A 297 2.17 2.82 7.80
CA ARG A 297 2.45 1.88 8.94
C ARG A 297 2.43 0.37 8.67
N LYS A 298 3.47 -0.43 9.07
CA LYS A 298 3.71 -1.93 8.98
C LYS A 298 2.48 -2.84 8.95
N PRO A 299 2.20 -3.85 8.09
CA PRO A 299 1.11 -4.74 8.41
C PRO A 299 1.76 -5.58 9.51
N PRO A 300 1.09 -5.71 10.65
CA PRO A 300 1.70 -6.42 11.76
C PRO A 300 2.21 -7.77 11.27
N TYR A 301 3.43 -8.13 11.67
CA TYR A 301 3.96 -9.45 11.41
C TYR A 301 3.02 -10.44 12.10
N VAL A 302 2.18 -11.14 11.31
CA VAL A 302 1.29 -12.16 11.84
C VAL A 302 2.11 -13.44 11.91
N HIS A 303 2.54 -13.78 13.11
CA HIS A 303 3.21 -15.03 13.41
C HIS A 303 2.17 -16.16 13.41
N SER A 304 2.44 -17.24 12.68
CA SER A 304 1.68 -18.48 12.81
C SER A 304 2.37 -19.34 13.87
N THR A 305 2.00 -19.19 15.14
CA THR A 305 2.36 -20.18 16.16
C THR A 305 1.62 -21.48 15.82
N THR A 306 2.29 -22.43 15.17
CA THR A 306 1.80 -23.81 15.16
C THR A 306 1.88 -24.31 16.60
N ASN A 307 0.73 -24.34 17.30
CA ASN A 307 0.59 -25.02 18.58
C ASN A 307 0.81 -26.53 18.38
N ASN A 308 2.05 -26.96 18.19
CA ASN A 308 2.43 -28.36 18.33
C ASN A 308 2.64 -28.62 19.82
N THR A 309 1.54 -28.86 20.52
CA THR A 309 1.56 -29.50 21.84
C THR A 309 1.98 -30.95 21.65
N ASN A 310 3.28 -31.21 21.58
CA ASN A 310 3.86 -32.53 21.82
C ASN A 310 4.95 -32.35 22.89
N PRO A 311 4.70 -32.74 24.15
CA PRO A 311 5.56 -32.36 25.28
C PRO A 311 6.82 -33.23 25.44
N ASN A 312 7.25 -33.98 24.42
CA ASN A 312 8.31 -34.99 24.55
C ASN A 312 9.44 -34.85 23.54
N PHE A 313 10.07 -33.67 23.45
CA PHE A 313 11.43 -33.57 22.88
C PHE A 313 12.28 -32.57 23.68
N THR A 314 12.96 -33.08 24.70
CA THR A 314 14.15 -32.45 25.27
C THR A 314 15.31 -32.69 24.31
N ASN A 315 15.53 -31.77 23.38
CA ASN A 315 16.84 -31.61 22.73
C ASN A 315 17.13 -30.13 22.56
N LEU A 316 18.15 -29.67 23.29
CA LEU A 316 18.85 -28.41 23.08
C LEU A 316 19.58 -28.49 21.73
N GLY A 317 18.86 -28.16 20.66
CA GLY A 317 19.40 -27.88 19.35
C GLY A 317 18.70 -26.61 18.86
N VAL A 318 19.46 -25.67 18.32
CA VAL A 318 18.95 -24.46 17.66
C VAL A 318 18.10 -24.90 16.48
N THR A 319 16.83 -25.19 16.72
CA THR A 319 15.85 -25.44 15.66
C THR A 319 15.35 -24.08 15.20
N ASP A 320 15.68 -23.78 13.94
CA ASP A 320 15.07 -22.78 13.07
C ASP A 320 13.55 -22.70 13.32
N ASP A 321 13.12 -21.87 14.27
CA ASP A 321 11.73 -21.41 14.32
C ASP A 321 11.55 -20.48 13.12
N TYR A 322 11.27 -21.10 11.97
CA TYR A 322 10.87 -20.42 10.74
C TYR A 322 9.62 -19.59 11.04
N ILE A 323 9.82 -18.33 11.38
CA ILE A 323 8.75 -17.33 11.47
C ILE A 323 8.12 -17.24 10.06
N ASN A 324 7.05 -18.00 9.83
CA ASN A 324 6.40 -18.03 8.53
C ASN A 324 5.50 -16.79 8.38
N LEU A 325 6.10 -15.73 7.87
CA LEU A 325 5.42 -14.47 7.62
C LEU A 325 4.40 -14.64 6.49
N GLN A 326 3.12 -14.61 6.85
CA GLN A 326 2.05 -14.65 5.87
C GLN A 326 2.11 -13.41 4.96
N ASN A 327 1.73 -13.59 3.70
CA ASN A 327 1.67 -12.55 2.67
C ASN A 327 3.03 -11.91 2.32
N ARG A 328 4.16 -12.50 2.74
CA ARG A 328 5.51 -11.96 2.53
C ARG A 328 6.45 -13.03 2.01
N SER A 329 7.23 -12.69 0.99
CA SER A 329 8.25 -13.55 0.39
C SER A 329 9.56 -12.79 0.32
N ASN A 330 10.61 -13.35 0.91
CA ASN A 330 11.93 -12.74 0.92
C ASN A 330 12.91 -13.53 0.05
N ALA A 331 13.87 -12.84 -0.56
CA ALA A 331 15.05 -13.43 -1.18
C ALA A 331 16.27 -12.63 -0.72
N TYR A 332 17.12 -13.23 0.09
CA TYR A 332 18.13 -12.50 0.87
C TYR A 332 19.39 -13.31 1.15
N LEU A 333 20.49 -12.58 1.36
CA LEU A 333 21.72 -13.03 1.98
C LEU A 333 21.66 -12.70 3.46
N SER A 334 22.04 -13.61 4.34
CA SER A 334 22.06 -13.39 5.79
C SER A 334 23.37 -13.83 6.42
N THR A 335 23.72 -13.16 7.51
CA THR A 335 24.80 -13.59 8.41
C THR A 335 24.33 -13.47 9.85
N TYR A 336 24.74 -14.43 10.67
CA TYR A 336 24.38 -14.54 12.07
C TYR A 336 25.64 -14.34 12.90
N GLY A 337 25.55 -13.53 13.94
CA GLY A 337 26.69 -13.20 14.78
C GLY A 337 26.20 -12.57 16.08
N TYR A 338 27.03 -12.59 17.11
CA TYR A 338 26.58 -12.12 18.41
C TYR A 338 26.51 -10.59 18.51
N ASN A 339 27.36 -9.83 17.79
CA ASN A 339 27.37 -8.36 17.88
C ASN A 339 27.79 -7.63 16.58
N PHE A 340 26.86 -7.39 15.67
CA PHE A 340 27.06 -6.48 14.55
C PHE A 340 26.72 -5.05 14.98
N ILE A 341 27.62 -4.11 14.69
CA ILE A 341 27.47 -2.66 14.94
C ILE A 341 27.34 -1.87 13.62
N GLY A 342 27.23 -2.57 12.49
CA GLY A 342 26.95 -1.93 11.23
C GLY A 342 26.85 -2.89 10.05
N ALA A 343 26.20 -2.40 9.01
CA ALA A 343 26.03 -3.09 7.75
C ALA A 343 25.98 -2.09 6.60
N SER A 344 26.51 -2.47 5.44
CA SER A 344 26.41 -1.66 4.23
C SER A 344 26.36 -2.51 2.96
N ALA A 345 25.80 -1.94 1.90
CA ALA A 345 25.86 -2.48 0.55
C ALA A 345 25.56 -1.37 -0.48
N SER A 346 26.05 -1.56 -1.70
CA SER A 346 25.56 -0.85 -2.89
C SER A 346 24.37 -1.60 -3.45
N ILE A 347 23.19 -0.99 -3.42
CA ILE A 347 21.93 -1.59 -3.89
C ILE A 347 21.61 -1.08 -5.29
N ASN A 348 21.44 -2.01 -6.22
CA ASN A 348 21.04 -1.70 -7.58
C ASN A 348 19.57 -1.27 -7.66
N ILE A 349 19.28 -0.20 -8.41
CA ILE A 349 17.97 0.47 -8.41
C ILE A 349 17.16 0.04 -9.63
N TRP A 350 15.94 -0.43 -9.40
CA TRP A 350 15.00 -0.85 -10.44
C TRP A 350 13.61 -0.24 -10.26
N ASN A 351 12.83 -0.34 -11.33
CA ASN A 351 11.41 0.00 -11.34
C ASN A 351 10.59 -1.27 -11.65
N PRO A 352 10.39 -2.20 -10.69
CA PRO A 352 9.66 -3.48 -10.89
C PRO A 352 8.13 -3.36 -10.93
N ASN A 353 7.45 -4.14 -11.78
CA ASN A 353 5.98 -4.14 -11.82
C ASN A 353 5.33 -4.62 -10.51
N VAL A 354 4.19 -4.03 -10.18
CA VAL A 354 3.41 -4.32 -8.97
C VAL A 354 1.98 -4.57 -9.41
N GLU A 355 1.44 -5.73 -9.05
CA GLU A 355 0.11 -6.15 -9.51
C GLU A 355 -1.01 -5.29 -8.90
N LYS A 356 -0.98 -5.09 -7.59
CA LYS A 356 -2.07 -4.46 -6.83
C LYS A 356 -1.60 -3.25 -6.05
N LYS A 357 -2.49 -2.27 -5.86
CA LYS A 357 -2.22 -1.01 -5.11
C LYS A 357 -1.89 -1.17 -3.62
N GLY A 358 -1.91 -2.39 -3.09
CA GLY A 358 -1.50 -2.70 -1.70
C GLY A 358 -0.47 -3.83 -1.62
N ASP A 359 -0.02 -4.36 -2.76
CA ASP A 359 1.19 -5.18 -2.79
C ASP A 359 2.41 -4.27 -2.58
N PHE A 360 3.55 -4.85 -2.20
CA PHE A 360 4.81 -4.11 -2.23
C PHE A 360 6.06 -4.87 -2.60
N THR A 361 7.09 -4.16 -3.05
CA THR A 361 8.41 -4.72 -3.33
C THR A 361 9.55 -3.80 -2.88
N THR A 362 10.58 -4.38 -2.27
CA THR A 362 11.72 -3.66 -1.67
C THR A 362 13.05 -4.29 -2.07
N ALA A 363 14.11 -3.49 -2.00
CA ALA A 363 15.49 -3.95 -1.90
C ALA A 363 16.16 -3.17 -0.77
N GLN A 364 16.59 -3.87 0.29
CA GLN A 364 16.99 -3.23 1.53
C GLN A 364 17.98 -4.06 2.36
N ILE A 365 18.59 -3.39 3.33
CA ILE A 365 19.44 -3.95 4.38
C ILE A 365 18.58 -4.04 5.64
N TRP A 366 18.67 -5.17 6.35
CA TRP A 366 18.07 -5.37 7.66
C TRP A 366 19.15 -5.62 8.70
N LEU A 367 19.14 -4.83 9.77
CA LEU A 367 19.83 -5.15 11.02
C LEU A 367 18.77 -5.54 12.05
N LYS A 368 18.90 -6.74 12.60
CA LYS A 368 17.87 -7.37 13.43
C LYS A 368 18.46 -7.82 14.75
N ALA A 369 17.70 -7.69 15.82
CA ALA A 369 17.99 -8.34 17.09
C ALA A 369 16.88 -9.37 17.35
N ASN A 370 17.24 -10.65 17.41
CA ASN A 370 16.27 -11.73 17.61
C ASN A 370 16.09 -12.04 19.11
N ASN A 371 14.85 -11.97 19.59
CA ASN A 371 14.48 -12.55 20.89
C ASN A 371 13.04 -13.10 20.85
N GLY A 372 12.77 -14.02 19.92
CA GLY A 372 11.44 -14.65 19.78
C GLY A 372 10.37 -13.70 19.25
N ASP A 373 9.23 -13.60 19.94
CA ASP A 373 8.05 -12.80 19.52
C ASP A 373 8.31 -11.28 19.43
N ASN A 374 9.41 -10.78 20.02
CA ASN A 374 9.81 -9.38 19.97
C ASN A 374 10.92 -9.16 18.93
N PHE A 375 10.50 -9.08 17.66
CA PHE A 375 11.38 -8.79 16.53
C PHE A 375 11.65 -7.28 16.41
N GLU A 376 12.88 -6.86 16.69
CA GLU A 376 13.35 -5.49 16.42
C GLU A 376 14.21 -5.46 15.16
N SER A 377 13.94 -4.50 14.27
CA SER A 377 14.73 -4.29 13.06
C SER A 377 14.86 -2.82 12.69
N VAL A 378 16.06 -2.41 12.29
CA VAL A 378 16.29 -1.19 11.52
C VAL A 378 16.55 -1.56 10.06
N GLU A 379 15.87 -0.88 9.14
CA GLU A 379 15.83 -1.21 7.72
C GLU A 379 16.14 0.03 6.88
N ALA A 380 16.92 -0.12 5.81
CA ALA A 380 17.11 0.95 4.82
C ALA A 380 17.31 0.40 3.41
N GLY A 381 16.71 1.05 2.43
CA GLY A 381 16.71 0.60 1.04
C GLY A 381 15.84 1.44 0.14
N TRP A 382 15.56 0.91 -1.05
CA TRP A 382 14.53 1.46 -1.94
C TRP A 382 13.31 0.54 -1.97
N MET A 383 12.18 1.13 -2.32
CA MET A 383 10.90 0.45 -2.39
C MET A 383 10.13 0.94 -3.61
N ARG A 384 9.38 0.04 -4.25
CA ARG A 384 8.33 0.41 -5.18
C ARG A 384 6.98 0.05 -4.58
N ASP A 385 6.00 0.93 -4.88
CA ASP A 385 4.55 0.95 -4.64
C ASP A 385 3.99 1.28 -3.24
N SER A 386 4.75 1.24 -2.15
CA SER A 386 4.09 1.19 -0.83
C SER A 386 3.74 2.54 -0.21
N TYR A 387 3.03 3.37 -0.99
CA TYR A 387 2.25 4.51 -0.50
C TYR A 387 0.99 4.08 0.24
N HIS A 388 0.62 2.79 0.27
CA HIS A 388 -0.64 2.32 0.86
C HIS A 388 -0.43 1.09 1.70
N THR A 389 -0.45 1.33 3.02
CA THR A 389 -0.52 0.31 4.06
C THR A 389 0.47 -0.81 3.74
N THR A 390 1.72 -0.67 4.12
CA THR A 390 1.94 -0.67 5.54
C THR A 390 3.45 -0.77 5.93
N GLY A 391 4.08 0.29 6.47
CA GLY A 391 5.41 0.35 7.11
C GLY A 391 5.69 1.75 7.62
N CYS A 392 6.40 1.96 8.73
CA CYS A 392 7.07 3.25 8.90
C CYS A 392 8.28 3.27 7.95
N PHE A 393 7.98 3.43 6.66
CA PHE A 393 8.95 3.28 5.57
C PHE A 393 9.81 4.54 5.39
N ASP A 394 9.35 5.67 5.92
CA ASP A 394 10.04 6.96 5.87
C ASP A 394 9.67 7.81 7.11
N VAL A 395 10.00 9.11 7.06
CA VAL A 395 9.74 10.10 8.12
C VAL A 395 8.26 10.43 8.33
N THR A 396 7.33 9.80 7.60
CA THR A 396 5.88 9.90 7.90
C THR A 396 5.53 9.30 9.25
N CYS A 397 6.39 8.42 9.79
CA CYS A 397 6.36 8.03 11.17
C CYS A 397 7.36 8.80 12.02
N ALA A 398 6.93 9.16 13.22
CA ALA A 398 7.79 9.72 14.23
C ALA A 398 8.78 8.66 14.74
N GLY A 399 10.05 9.01 14.85
CA GLY A 399 11.09 8.19 15.48
C GLY A 399 12.47 8.32 14.84
N PHE A 400 12.54 8.58 13.54
CA PHE A 400 13.81 8.82 12.86
C PHE A 400 14.19 10.31 12.91
N VAL A 401 15.34 10.63 13.49
CA VAL A 401 15.85 12.01 13.57
C VAL A 401 16.68 12.32 12.33
N HIS A 402 16.09 13.08 11.40
CA HIS A 402 16.75 13.58 10.20
C HIS A 402 17.68 14.74 10.57
N VAL A 403 18.92 14.73 10.08
CA VAL A 403 19.91 15.82 10.31
C VAL A 403 20.47 16.42 9.01
N GLY A 404 20.43 15.70 7.89
CA GLY A 404 20.91 16.17 6.59
C GLY A 404 19.92 17.09 5.85
N SER A 405 20.43 17.97 4.99
CA SER A 405 19.61 18.85 4.16
C SER A 405 19.56 18.46 2.67
N SER A 406 20.35 17.45 2.29
CA SER A 406 20.58 17.08 0.89
C SER A 406 19.61 16.03 0.35
N THR A 407 18.95 15.25 1.21
CA THR A 407 18.23 14.05 0.78
C THR A 407 16.87 13.95 1.48
N ALA A 408 15.80 13.88 0.71
CA ALA A 408 14.45 13.69 1.22
C ALA A 408 14.11 12.20 1.28
N LEU A 409 13.91 11.63 2.46
CA LEU A 409 13.39 10.26 2.59
C LEU A 409 11.96 10.19 2.00
N GLY A 410 11.66 9.10 1.28
CA GLY A 410 10.38 8.91 0.57
C GLY A 410 10.26 9.66 -0.77
N ALA A 411 11.25 10.47 -1.18
CA ALA A 411 11.27 11.08 -2.51
C ALA A 411 11.81 10.11 -3.57
N THR A 412 11.34 10.28 -4.81
CA THR A 412 11.75 9.48 -5.96
C THR A 412 13.27 9.53 -6.16
N VAL A 413 13.86 8.35 -6.38
CA VAL A 413 15.29 8.18 -6.66
C VAL A 413 15.44 7.75 -8.11
N GLY A 414 16.37 8.37 -8.85
CA GLY A 414 16.67 7.98 -10.22
C GLY A 414 18.08 8.37 -10.65
N PRO A 415 18.49 8.00 -11.87
CA PRO A 415 17.76 7.14 -12.83
C PRO A 415 17.67 5.66 -12.38
N TYR A 416 16.80 4.89 -13.04
CA TYR A 416 16.62 3.45 -12.79
C TYR A 416 17.47 2.62 -13.76
N SER A 417 17.89 1.44 -13.31
CA SER A 417 18.54 0.45 -14.17
C SER A 417 17.53 -0.14 -15.15
N SER A 418 18.04 -0.60 -16.30
CA SER A 418 17.27 -1.34 -17.28
C SER A 418 18.11 -2.44 -17.92
N GLN A 419 17.45 -3.46 -18.45
CA GLN A 419 18.13 -4.56 -19.12
C GLN A 419 18.99 -4.05 -20.28
N PHE A 420 20.18 -4.63 -20.45
CA PHE A 420 21.15 -4.29 -21.50
C PHE A 420 21.68 -2.85 -21.50
N ASN A 421 21.34 -2.05 -20.48
CA ASN A 421 21.67 -0.63 -20.41
C ASN A 421 22.45 -0.32 -19.13
N GLN A 422 22.72 0.97 -18.90
CA GLN A 422 23.42 1.46 -17.71
C GLN A 422 22.72 0.98 -16.42
N GLN A 423 23.51 0.35 -15.55
CA GLN A 423 23.07 -0.02 -14.21
C GLN A 423 23.36 1.13 -13.24
N TYR A 424 22.44 1.39 -12.31
CA TYR A 424 22.56 2.43 -11.29
C TYR A 424 22.46 1.83 -9.89
N GLU A 425 23.30 2.30 -8.97
CA GLU A 425 23.32 1.80 -7.60
C GLU A 425 23.41 2.93 -6.55
N ILE A 426 22.82 2.67 -5.38
CA ILE A 426 22.93 3.51 -4.21
C ILE A 426 23.68 2.78 -3.10
N ALA A 427 24.79 3.36 -2.65
CA ALA A 427 25.50 2.88 -1.47
C ALA A 427 24.74 3.31 -0.21
N ILE A 428 24.35 2.33 0.61
CA ILE A 428 23.65 2.52 1.88
C ILE A 428 24.49 1.88 2.98
N GLY A 429 24.62 2.58 4.10
CA GLY A 429 25.18 2.05 5.34
C GLY A 429 24.28 2.39 6.53
N ILE A 430 24.31 1.51 7.52
CA ILE A 430 23.66 1.70 8.81
C ILE A 430 24.70 1.34 9.87
N TYR A 431 25.02 2.28 10.76
CA TYR A 431 26.10 2.11 11.75
C TYR A 431 25.67 2.57 13.12
N TRP A 432 26.01 1.78 14.12
CA TRP A 432 25.77 2.05 15.52
C TRP A 432 26.85 2.99 16.09
N ASP A 433 26.47 3.87 17.02
CA ASP A 433 27.37 4.69 17.83
C ASP A 433 27.39 4.26 19.30
N GLU A 434 28.39 4.70 20.06
CA GLU A 434 28.59 4.32 21.47
C GLU A 434 27.42 4.71 22.40
N ASP A 435 26.57 5.65 21.98
CA ASP A 435 25.37 6.09 22.70
C ASP A 435 24.16 5.17 22.46
N GLY A 436 24.26 4.20 21.53
CA GLY A 436 23.19 3.27 21.20
C GLY A 436 22.36 3.63 19.98
N ASN A 437 22.73 4.69 19.24
CA ASN A 437 21.97 5.19 18.10
C ASN A 437 22.42 4.50 16.80
N TRP A 438 21.47 4.28 15.89
CA TRP A 438 21.79 3.77 14.55
C TRP A 438 21.72 4.87 13.52
N TRP A 439 22.85 5.20 12.91
CA TRP A 439 23.00 6.23 11.89
C TRP A 439 22.83 5.65 10.49
N LEU A 440 21.98 6.29 9.69
CA LEU A 440 21.79 6.00 8.28
C LEU A 440 22.69 6.94 7.45
N ASN A 441 23.53 6.35 6.61
CA ASN A 441 24.29 7.07 5.61
C ASN A 441 24.00 6.54 4.21
N ILE A 442 24.06 7.45 3.25
CA ILE A 442 24.07 7.12 1.82
C ILE A 442 25.34 7.67 1.20
N LYS A 443 25.62 7.30 -0.06
CA LYS A 443 26.58 7.90 -1.01
C LYS A 443 27.63 8.87 -0.42
N ASN A 444 28.91 8.57 -0.61
CA ASN A 444 30.05 9.44 -0.26
C ASN A 444 30.07 9.88 1.22
N GLY A 445 29.54 9.07 2.13
CA GLY A 445 29.50 9.42 3.56
C GLY A 445 28.43 10.45 3.94
N THR A 446 27.44 10.70 3.08
CA THR A 446 26.35 11.63 3.40
C THR A 446 25.47 11.04 4.50
N VAL A 447 25.55 11.61 5.70
CA VAL A 447 24.74 11.20 6.85
C VAL A 447 23.34 11.81 6.75
N ILE A 448 22.32 10.94 6.77
CA ILE A 448 20.92 11.35 6.67
C ILE A 448 20.36 11.66 8.05
N GLY A 449 20.59 10.78 9.01
CA GLY A 449 19.94 10.84 10.31
C GLY A 449 20.15 9.56 11.09
N TYR A 450 19.40 9.38 12.17
CA TYR A 450 19.55 8.21 13.03
C TYR A 450 18.25 7.80 13.72
N TRP A 451 18.19 6.52 14.12
CA TRP A 451 17.23 6.00 15.08
C TRP A 451 17.81 6.16 16.49
N PRO A 452 17.18 6.97 17.37
CA PRO A 452 17.67 7.17 18.73
C PRO A 452 17.58 5.90 19.59
N ALA A 453 18.55 5.72 20.47
CA ALA A 453 18.63 4.59 21.40
C ALA A 453 17.38 4.43 22.28
N GLU A 454 16.69 5.53 22.59
CA GLU A 454 15.48 5.57 23.43
C GLU A 454 14.29 4.85 22.79
N LEU A 455 14.34 4.58 21.47
CA LEU A 455 13.32 3.82 20.75
C LEU A 455 13.61 2.32 20.66
N LEU A 456 14.81 1.89 21.05
CA LEU A 456 15.34 0.57 20.75
C LEU A 456 15.54 -0.23 22.04
N GLY A 457 15.12 -1.50 22.01
CA GLY A 457 15.39 -2.46 23.07
C GLY A 457 16.74 -3.13 22.84
N ASN A 458 16.74 -4.29 22.19
CA ASN A 458 17.95 -5.09 21.97
C ASN A 458 18.88 -4.42 20.95
N LEU A 459 18.32 -3.78 19.92
CA LEU A 459 19.13 -3.06 18.93
C LEU A 459 19.90 -1.89 19.54
N ARG A 460 19.56 -1.41 20.75
CA ARG A 460 20.36 -0.41 21.45
C ARG A 460 21.82 -0.85 21.66
N HIS A 461 22.07 -2.16 21.72
CA HIS A 461 23.40 -2.72 21.94
C HIS A 461 24.10 -3.14 20.65
N SER A 462 23.44 -3.99 19.88
CA SER A 462 23.96 -4.55 18.63
C SER A 462 22.86 -5.27 17.86
N ALA A 463 23.12 -5.55 16.58
CA ALA A 463 22.33 -6.52 15.82
C ALA A 463 22.92 -7.92 15.94
N THR A 464 22.05 -8.93 15.98
CA THR A 464 22.45 -10.35 15.98
C THR A 464 22.35 -10.99 14.60
N VAL A 465 21.60 -10.36 13.70
CA VAL A 465 21.43 -10.80 12.31
C VAL A 465 21.53 -9.61 11.38
N VAL A 466 22.28 -9.77 10.30
CA VAL A 466 22.26 -8.84 9.17
C VAL A 466 21.71 -9.57 7.95
N GLN A 467 20.81 -8.92 7.21
CA GLN A 467 20.31 -9.42 5.93
C GLN A 467 20.39 -8.36 4.84
N TRP A 468 20.58 -8.81 3.60
CA TRP A 468 20.59 -7.99 2.39
C TRP A 468 19.73 -8.66 1.34
N GLY A 469 18.86 -7.92 0.66
CA GLY A 469 18.06 -8.47 -0.44
C GLY A 469 16.70 -7.84 -0.59
N GLY A 470 15.76 -8.62 -1.10
CA GLY A 470 14.44 -8.14 -1.46
C GLY A 470 13.30 -8.80 -0.68
N GLN A 471 12.21 -8.07 -0.57
CA GLN A 471 10.96 -8.56 -0.01
C GLN A 471 9.80 -8.12 -0.88
N VAL A 472 8.92 -9.08 -1.17
CA VAL A 472 7.60 -8.83 -1.76
C VAL A 472 6.52 -9.06 -0.71
N TYR A 473 5.54 -8.17 -0.67
CA TYR A 473 4.28 -8.35 0.04
C TYR A 473 3.12 -8.44 -0.94
N SER A 474 2.26 -9.43 -0.74
CA SER A 474 0.99 -9.54 -1.43
C SER A 474 0.05 -10.45 -0.67
N ASP A 475 -1.25 -10.17 -0.75
CA ASP A 475 -2.28 -11.06 -0.24
C ASP A 475 -2.32 -12.43 -0.95
N LYS A 476 -1.53 -12.66 -2.01
CA LYS A 476 -1.42 -13.94 -2.72
C LYS A 476 -0.15 -14.74 -2.42
N VAL A 477 0.85 -14.13 -1.80
CA VAL A 477 2.14 -14.78 -1.49
C VAL A 477 1.93 -15.90 -0.47
N LYS A 478 2.58 -17.06 -0.70
CA LYS A 478 2.46 -18.28 0.12
C LYS A 478 1.02 -18.81 0.23
N LYS A 479 0.20 -18.60 -0.82
CA LYS A 479 -1.19 -19.07 -0.89
C LYS A 479 -1.46 -19.88 -2.15
N ALA A 480 -2.69 -20.39 -2.26
CA ALA A 480 -3.14 -21.13 -3.42
C ALA A 480 -3.06 -20.27 -4.71
N PRO A 481 -2.68 -20.87 -5.85
CA PRO A 481 -2.64 -20.19 -7.15
C PRO A 481 -3.95 -19.46 -7.50
N PRO A 482 -3.88 -18.37 -8.28
CA PRO A 482 -2.68 -17.83 -8.91
C PRO A 482 -1.84 -16.97 -7.96
N HIS A 483 -0.52 -17.11 -8.04
CA HIS A 483 0.44 -16.24 -7.35
C HIS A 483 0.35 -14.77 -7.81
N THR A 484 0.91 -13.83 -7.05
CA THR A 484 1.00 -12.41 -7.47
C THR A 484 1.96 -12.23 -8.65
N SER A 485 1.63 -11.33 -9.58
CA SER A 485 2.55 -10.86 -10.62
C SER A 485 3.39 -9.64 -10.20
N THR A 486 3.44 -9.35 -8.89
CA THR A 486 4.36 -8.37 -8.32
C THR A 486 5.79 -8.89 -8.38
N GLN A 487 6.67 -8.10 -8.99
CA GLN A 487 8.05 -8.43 -9.26
C GLN A 487 8.95 -8.08 -8.07
N MET A 488 9.99 -8.89 -7.82
CA MET A 488 11.07 -8.57 -6.88
C MET A 488 12.30 -8.08 -7.64
N GLY A 489 12.95 -7.03 -7.13
CA GLY A 489 14.18 -6.50 -7.73
C GLY A 489 13.92 -5.92 -9.12
N SER A 490 14.49 -6.54 -10.16
CA SER A 490 14.25 -6.20 -11.56
C SER A 490 13.05 -6.90 -12.17
N GLY A 491 12.54 -7.95 -11.51
CA GLY A 491 11.61 -8.92 -12.07
C GLY A 491 12.30 -10.14 -12.70
N ASP A 492 13.60 -10.10 -12.96
CA ASP A 492 14.33 -11.28 -13.45
C ASP A 492 14.81 -12.18 -12.32
N SER A 493 15.03 -13.46 -12.68
CA SER A 493 15.68 -14.45 -11.81
C SER A 493 17.10 -14.01 -11.44
N ALA A 494 17.54 -14.32 -10.22
CA ALA A 494 18.92 -14.10 -9.77
C ALA A 494 19.96 -14.74 -10.72
N ASP A 495 19.60 -15.82 -11.42
CA ASP A 495 20.45 -16.48 -12.44
C ASP A 495 20.79 -15.57 -13.62
N GLY A 496 19.97 -14.55 -13.88
CA GLY A 496 20.23 -13.55 -14.92
C GLY A 496 21.47 -12.71 -14.64
N ARG A 497 21.92 -12.64 -13.37
CA ARG A 497 23.12 -11.92 -12.94
C ARG A 497 23.14 -10.46 -13.41
N PHE A 498 24.33 -9.85 -13.50
CA PHE A 498 24.52 -8.44 -13.80
C PHE A 498 23.83 -8.02 -15.10
N GLY A 499 23.08 -6.92 -15.06
CA GLY A 499 22.34 -6.39 -16.20
C GLY A 499 20.93 -6.96 -16.37
N PHE A 500 20.57 -8.02 -15.65
CA PHE A 500 19.23 -8.61 -15.65
C PHE A 500 18.65 -8.66 -14.25
N ALA A 501 19.30 -9.40 -13.33
CA ALA A 501 18.87 -9.51 -11.95
C ALA A 501 19.16 -8.23 -11.16
N CYS A 502 18.37 -7.97 -10.13
CA CYS A 502 18.76 -7.00 -9.13
C CYS A 502 19.93 -7.55 -8.31
N TYR A 503 20.83 -6.66 -7.90
CA TYR A 503 21.99 -7.05 -7.12
C TYR A 503 22.30 -6.11 -5.97
N MET A 504 23.03 -6.63 -4.99
CA MET A 504 23.75 -5.87 -3.99
C MET A 504 25.24 -6.19 -4.08
N SER A 505 26.05 -5.16 -4.28
CA SER A 505 27.51 -5.26 -4.32
C SER A 505 28.11 -4.63 -3.06
N ASN A 506 29.41 -4.87 -2.84
CA ASN A 506 30.13 -4.37 -1.66
C ASN A 506 29.38 -4.61 -0.33
N VAL A 507 28.84 -5.83 -0.18
CA VAL A 507 28.18 -6.28 1.04
C VAL A 507 29.21 -6.34 2.16
N ARG A 508 28.99 -5.58 3.24
CA ARG A 508 29.89 -5.50 4.39
C ARG A 508 29.13 -5.53 5.70
N ILE A 509 29.76 -6.14 6.71
CA ILE A 509 29.43 -5.93 8.12
C ILE A 509 30.53 -5.14 8.81
N LYS A 510 30.16 -4.51 9.92
CA LYS A 510 31.07 -3.97 10.92
C LYS A 510 30.73 -4.61 12.26
N ASP A 511 31.72 -5.20 12.90
CA ASP A 511 31.65 -5.71 14.26
C ASP A 511 32.65 -4.93 15.15
N TYR A 512 32.84 -5.37 16.39
CA TYR A 512 33.77 -4.73 17.33
C TYR A 512 35.25 -4.81 16.93
N SER A 513 35.62 -5.52 15.85
CA SER A 513 36.96 -5.38 15.26
C SER A 513 37.16 -4.00 14.61
N GLY A 514 36.07 -3.27 14.35
CA GLY A 514 36.10 -1.93 13.76
C GLY A 514 36.27 -1.91 12.24
N PHE A 515 36.58 -3.04 11.61
CA PHE A 515 36.83 -3.13 10.17
C PHE A 515 35.56 -3.50 9.38
N HIS A 516 35.41 -2.90 8.20
CA HIS A 516 34.43 -3.32 7.21
C HIS A 516 34.91 -4.58 6.49
N LYS A 517 34.21 -5.68 6.70
CA LYS A 517 34.56 -6.97 6.08
C LYS A 517 33.35 -7.63 5.46
N TYR A 518 33.61 -8.46 4.45
CA TYR A 518 32.60 -9.41 4.02
C TYR A 518 32.41 -10.43 5.16
N PRO A 519 31.16 -10.76 5.53
CA PRO A 519 30.90 -11.75 6.57
C PRO A 519 31.52 -13.11 6.22
N GLU A 520 32.17 -13.75 7.18
CA GLU A 520 32.82 -15.06 7.00
C GLU A 520 31.80 -16.16 6.71
N PHE A 521 30.69 -16.15 7.43
CA PHE A 521 29.57 -17.08 7.24
C PHE A 521 28.36 -16.35 6.70
N VAL A 522 27.88 -16.80 5.55
CA VAL A 522 26.67 -16.29 4.91
C VAL A 522 25.75 -17.42 4.50
N ASN A 523 24.45 -17.18 4.63
CA ASN A 523 23.41 -18.07 4.13
C ASN A 523 22.56 -17.34 3.08
N THR A 524 22.33 -17.99 1.95
CA THR A 524 21.50 -17.47 0.87
C THR A 524 20.15 -18.18 0.92
N ASN A 525 19.08 -17.41 1.05
CA ASN A 525 17.74 -17.96 1.25
C ASN A 525 16.73 -17.28 0.34
N ALA A 526 15.72 -18.06 -0.06
CA ALA A 526 14.51 -17.56 -0.70
C ALA A 526 13.31 -18.32 -0.14
N ASP A 527 12.27 -17.59 0.25
CA ASP A 527 11.05 -18.17 0.85
C ASP A 527 10.24 -18.98 -0.18
N GLU A 528 10.19 -18.51 -1.43
CA GLU A 528 9.50 -19.16 -2.56
C GLU A 528 10.44 -19.21 -3.77
N PRO A 529 11.46 -20.10 -3.78
CA PRO A 529 12.57 -20.08 -4.75
C PRO A 529 12.15 -20.22 -6.22
N TYR A 530 10.96 -20.77 -6.49
CA TYR A 530 10.41 -20.86 -7.85
C TYR A 530 9.73 -19.57 -8.33
N CYS A 531 9.37 -18.67 -7.40
CA CYS A 531 8.73 -17.38 -7.67
C CYS A 531 9.74 -16.23 -7.60
N TYR A 532 10.60 -16.27 -6.57
CA TYR A 532 11.69 -15.33 -6.30
C TYR A 532 12.90 -16.09 -5.80
N ASN A 533 14.07 -15.91 -6.39
CA ASN A 533 15.28 -16.61 -5.98
C ASN A 533 16.44 -15.65 -5.67
N ALA A 534 17.51 -16.22 -5.12
CA ALA A 534 18.69 -15.51 -4.66
C ALA A 534 19.96 -16.33 -4.93
N ILE A 535 21.05 -15.66 -5.28
CA ILE A 535 22.36 -16.26 -5.54
C ILE A 535 23.44 -15.36 -4.94
N ASN A 536 24.31 -15.93 -4.13
CA ASN A 536 25.51 -15.26 -3.66
C ASN A 536 26.70 -15.67 -4.54
N ASP A 537 27.13 -14.77 -5.40
CA ASP A 537 28.19 -15.01 -6.38
C ASP A 537 29.55 -14.67 -5.77
N VAL A 538 30.30 -15.71 -5.38
CA VAL A 538 31.62 -15.58 -4.75
C VAL A 538 32.67 -16.14 -5.72
N GLU A 539 33.31 -15.24 -6.47
CA GLU A 539 34.40 -15.59 -7.38
C GLU A 539 35.77 -15.28 -6.73
N TYR A 540 36.73 -16.19 -6.87
CA TYR A 540 38.09 -15.99 -6.36
C TYR A 540 38.73 -14.74 -6.97
N GLY A 541 39.27 -13.86 -6.13
CA GLY A 541 39.93 -12.62 -6.55
C GLY A 541 38.98 -11.48 -6.94
N LYS A 542 37.66 -11.65 -6.80
CA LYS A 542 36.66 -10.57 -6.99
C LYS A 542 35.87 -10.33 -5.70
N PHE A 543 35.29 -9.15 -5.57
CA PHE A 543 34.35 -8.87 -4.50
C PHE A 543 33.03 -9.63 -4.75
N PRO A 544 32.46 -10.30 -3.73
CA PRO A 544 31.19 -10.99 -3.87
C PRO A 544 30.06 -10.06 -4.32
N VAL A 545 29.16 -10.59 -5.15
CA VAL A 545 27.94 -9.89 -5.57
C VAL A 545 26.73 -10.76 -5.24
N PHE A 546 25.78 -10.19 -4.52
CA PHE A 546 24.55 -10.87 -4.18
C PHE A 546 23.46 -10.52 -5.20
N TYR A 547 22.87 -11.51 -5.87
CA TYR A 547 21.79 -11.35 -6.83
C TYR A 547 20.48 -11.87 -6.26
N PHE A 548 19.37 -11.18 -6.55
CA PHE A 548 18.03 -11.60 -6.15
C PHE A 548 16.98 -11.03 -7.10
N GLY A 549 15.84 -11.69 -7.19
CA GLY A 549 14.72 -11.20 -7.98
C GLY A 549 13.73 -12.28 -8.37
N GLY A 550 12.75 -11.90 -9.19
CA GLY A 550 11.81 -12.84 -9.79
C GLY A 550 10.50 -12.18 -10.19
N LEU A 551 9.79 -12.85 -11.11
CA LEU A 551 8.53 -12.35 -11.68
C LEU A 551 7.33 -12.50 -10.72
N GLY A 552 7.48 -13.26 -9.65
CA GLY A 552 6.35 -13.78 -8.88
C GLY A 552 5.67 -14.89 -9.68
N ARG A 553 4.50 -14.61 -10.25
CA ARG A 553 3.73 -15.58 -11.05
C ARG A 553 4.45 -15.93 -12.36
N LYS A 554 4.94 -17.17 -12.46
CA LYS A 554 5.63 -17.75 -13.62
C LYS A 554 5.22 -19.22 -13.81
N PRO A 555 4.12 -19.52 -14.53
CA PRO A 555 3.74 -20.89 -14.84
C PRO A 555 4.81 -21.61 -15.68
N PRO A 556 5.03 -22.94 -15.50
CA PRO A 556 4.37 -23.82 -14.54
C PRO A 556 5.01 -23.79 -13.12
N TYR A 557 6.16 -23.14 -12.95
CA TYR A 557 6.98 -23.24 -11.75
C TYR A 557 6.42 -22.48 -10.53
N CYS A 558 5.77 -21.34 -10.77
CA CYS A 558 5.05 -20.55 -9.78
C CYS A 558 3.69 -20.10 -10.37
N PRO A 559 2.67 -20.98 -10.37
CA PRO A 559 1.40 -20.74 -11.04
C PRO A 559 0.49 -19.69 -10.38
#